data_AF-A0A1B0D5L1-F1
#
_entry.id   AF-A0A1B0D5L1-F1
#
_cell.length_a   1.000
_cell.length_b   1.000
_cell.length_c   1.000
_cell.angle_alpha   90.00
_cell.angle_beta   90.00
_cell.angle_gamma   90.00
#
_symmetry.space_group_name_H-M   'P 1'
#
loop_
_entity.id
_entity.type
_entity.pdbx_description
1 polymer ?
#
loop_
_entity_poly.entity_id
_entity_poly.type
_entity_poly.pdbx_seq_one_letter_code
_entity_poly.pdbx_strand_id
1 'polypeptide(L)'
;MRITEIVRAVATEVTDAKPNKPQLRGLHHATIKRNLTVALVLSAVSVVAVKLLYNDRRKANYAEFYKNYDAEAAFERMRKAGLFQSAQADD
;
A
#
# COMPACT_ATOMS: atom_id res chain seq x y z
N MET A 1 -10.22 -39.57 35.76
CA MET A 1 -9.86 -39.82 34.34
C MET A 1 -8.61 -39.01 34.04
N ARG A 2 -7.45 -39.65 33.89
CA ARG A 2 -6.14 -38.96 33.77
C ARG A 2 -6.04 -38.30 32.39
N ILE A 3 -5.57 -37.04 32.34
CA ILE A 3 -5.41 -36.21 31.14
C ILE A 3 -4.70 -36.95 29.99
N THR A 4 -3.79 -37.88 30.32
CA THR A 4 -3.07 -38.73 29.36
C THR A 4 -3.97 -39.63 28.50
N GLU A 5 -5.14 -40.05 28.99
CA GLU A 5 -6.04 -40.92 28.23
C GLU A 5 -6.91 -40.13 27.24
N ILE A 6 -7.28 -38.89 27.58
CA ILE A 6 -8.00 -37.99 26.67
C ILE A 6 -7.12 -37.61 25.47
N VAL A 7 -5.84 -37.31 25.71
CA VAL A 7 -4.89 -36.98 24.63
C VAL A 7 -4.70 -38.16 23.69
N ARG A 8 -4.66 -39.38 24.23
CA ARG A 8 -4.53 -40.60 23.41
C ARG A 8 -5.79 -40.88 22.58
N ALA A 9 -6.98 -40.66 23.16
CA ALA A 9 -8.26 -40.84 22.47
C ALA A 9 -8.47 -39.83 21.32
N VAL A 10 -8.14 -38.55 21.54
CA VAL A 10 -8.23 -37.51 20.50
C VAL A 10 -7.22 -37.76 19.37
N ALA A 11 -6.01 -38.24 19.70
CA ALA A 11 -5.02 -38.57 18.69
C ALA A 11 -5.47 -39.75 17.79
N THR A 12 -6.19 -40.72 18.33
CA THR A 12 -6.72 -41.87 17.56
C THR A 12 -7.92 -41.50 16.67
N GLU A 13 -8.77 -40.55 17.08
CA GLU A 13 -9.89 -40.08 16.24
C GLU A 13 -9.41 -39.39 14.95
N VAL A 14 -8.27 -38.69 15.00
CA VAL A 14 -7.68 -38.03 13.83
C VAL A 14 -7.10 -39.05 12.83
N THR A 15 -6.69 -40.24 13.28
CA THR A 15 -6.11 -41.27 12.41
C THR A 15 -7.14 -42.17 11.72
N ASP A 16 -8.34 -42.34 12.29
CA ASP A 16 -9.42 -43.17 11.72
C ASP A 16 -10.36 -42.40 10.76
N ALA A 17 -10.21 -41.08 10.66
CA ALA A 17 -10.95 -40.28 9.70
C ALA A 17 -10.45 -40.58 8.26
N LYS A 18 -11.20 -41.42 7.53
CA LYS A 18 -10.98 -41.64 6.09
C LYS A 18 -10.92 -40.29 5.37
N PRO A 19 -9.79 -39.92 4.73
CA PRO A 19 -9.68 -38.63 4.09
C PRO A 19 -10.69 -38.54 2.95
N ASN A 20 -11.43 -37.43 2.90
CA ASN A 20 -12.31 -37.13 1.78
C ASN A 20 -11.49 -37.15 0.48
N LYS A 21 -12.06 -37.74 -0.58
CA LYS A 21 -11.34 -37.90 -1.84
C LYS A 21 -10.92 -36.51 -2.36
N PRO A 22 -9.61 -36.28 -2.57
CA PRO A 22 -9.14 -35.00 -3.08
C PRO A 22 -9.60 -34.79 -4.52
N GLN A 23 -9.78 -33.53 -4.90
CA GLN A 23 -10.09 -33.19 -6.28
C GLN A 23 -8.82 -33.36 -7.12
N LEU A 24 -8.82 -34.32 -8.07
CA LEU A 24 -7.66 -34.65 -8.91
C LEU A 24 -7.78 -34.10 -10.35
N ARG A 25 -8.88 -33.44 -10.69
CA ARG A 25 -9.16 -32.92 -12.04
C ARG A 25 -9.54 -31.44 -11.98
N GLY A 26 -9.08 -30.67 -12.97
CA GLY A 26 -9.44 -29.26 -13.11
C GLY A 26 -8.68 -28.29 -12.19
N LEU A 27 -7.63 -28.74 -11.49
CA LEU A 27 -6.86 -27.88 -10.58
C LEU A 27 -6.29 -26.64 -11.30
N HIS A 28 -5.83 -26.79 -12.55
CA HIS A 28 -5.28 -25.68 -13.30
C HIS A 28 -6.31 -24.55 -13.53
N HIS A 29 -7.54 -24.90 -13.91
CA HIS A 29 -8.62 -23.91 -14.06
C HIS A 29 -8.99 -23.25 -12.73
N ALA A 30 -9.01 -24.00 -11.63
CA ALA A 30 -9.28 -23.45 -10.31
C ALA A 30 -8.18 -22.46 -9.88
N THR A 31 -6.92 -22.81 -10.08
CA THR A 31 -5.77 -21.96 -9.78
C THR A 31 -5.76 -20.70 -10.64
N ILE A 32 -6.03 -20.79 -11.95
CA ILE A 32 -6.10 -19.61 -12.82
C ILE A 32 -7.19 -18.64 -12.35
N LYS A 33 -8.40 -19.14 -12.06
CA LYS A 33 -9.51 -18.28 -11.60
C LYS A 33 -9.16 -17.56 -10.29
N ARG A 34 -8.56 -18.28 -9.35
CA ARG A 34 -8.09 -17.69 -8.08
C ARG A 34 -7.03 -16.63 -8.34
N ASN A 35 -5.98 -16.96 -9.08
CA ASN A 35 -4.86 -16.06 -9.32
C ASN A 35 -5.28 -14.82 -10.11
N LEU A 36 -6.19 -14.96 -11.08
CA LEU A 36 -6.73 -13.83 -11.83
C LEU A 36 -7.51 -12.87 -10.91
N THR A 37 -8.34 -13.42 -10.02
CA THR A 37 -9.08 -12.61 -9.05
C THR A 37 -8.13 -11.86 -8.11
N VAL A 38 -7.12 -12.56 -7.59
CA VAL A 38 -6.10 -11.95 -6.72
C VAL A 38 -5.31 -10.86 -7.46
N ALA A 39 -4.92 -11.10 -8.72
CA ALA A 39 -4.17 -10.14 -9.51
C ALA A 39 -4.96 -8.85 -9.77
N LEU A 40 -6.26 -8.96 -10.07
CA LEU A 40 -7.14 -7.81 -10.28
C LEU A 40 -7.34 -6.99 -9.00
N VAL A 41 -7.52 -7.66 -7.86
CA VAL A 41 -7.63 -6.97 -6.57
C VAL A 41 -6.33 -6.26 -6.23
N LEU A 42 -5.20 -6.95 -6.39
CA LEU A 42 -3.89 -6.39 -6.05
C LEU A 42 -3.53 -5.19 -6.93
N SER A 43 -3.86 -5.24 -8.23
CA SER A 43 -3.62 -4.12 -9.14
C SER A 43 -4.52 -2.91 -8.82
N ALA A 44 -5.78 -3.13 -8.46
CA ALA A 44 -6.66 -2.04 -8.04
C ALA A 44 -6.17 -1.39 -6.74
N VAL A 45 -5.77 -2.20 -5.75
CA VAL A 45 -5.24 -1.70 -4.47
C VAL A 45 -3.96 -0.91 -4.67
N SER A 46 -3.03 -1.38 -5.52
CA SER A 46 -1.77 -0.68 -5.75
C SER A 46 -1.99 0.69 -6.40
N VAL A 47 -2.90 0.80 -7.37
CA VAL A 47 -3.25 2.08 -8.00
C VAL A 47 -3.85 3.06 -6.99
N VAL A 48 -4.76 2.60 -6.14
CA VAL A 48 -5.37 3.45 -5.10
C VAL A 48 -4.32 3.91 -4.09
N ALA A 49 -3.42 3.01 -3.68
CA ALA A 49 -2.33 3.34 -2.76
C ALA A 49 -1.42 4.44 -3.32
N VAL A 50 -0.98 4.31 -4.58
CA VAL A 50 -0.12 5.33 -5.21
C VAL A 50 -0.87 6.67 -5.37
N LYS A 51 -2.15 6.63 -5.75
CA LYS A 51 -2.94 7.87 -5.87
C LYS A 51 -3.00 8.63 -4.54
N LEU A 52 -3.39 7.96 -3.46
CA LEU A 52 -3.60 8.60 -2.16
C LEU A 52 -2.28 9.02 -1.50
N LEU A 53 -1.28 8.13 -1.50
CA LEU A 53 -0.04 8.36 -0.76
C LEU A 53 0.91 9.33 -1.49
N TYR A 54 0.96 9.25 -2.82
CA TYR A 54 1.92 10.03 -3.60
C TYR A 54 1.26 11.22 -4.28
N ASN A 55 0.28 10.97 -5.16
CA ASN A 55 -0.27 12.02 -6.02
C ASN A 55 -1.04 13.08 -5.23
N ASP A 56 -1.93 12.65 -4.34
CA ASP A 56 -2.78 13.58 -3.59
C ASP A 56 -1.96 14.37 -2.57
N ARG A 57 -0.96 13.75 -1.92
CA ARG A 57 0.00 14.46 -1.06
C ARG A 57 0.77 15.53 -1.82
N ARG A 58 1.30 15.21 -3.00
CA ARG A 58 2.02 16.19 -3.83
C ARG A 58 1.13 17.38 -4.17
N LYS A 59 -0.07 17.10 -4.69
CA LYS A 59 -1.04 18.16 -5.04
C LYS A 59 -1.41 19.04 -3.86
N ALA A 60 -1.66 18.44 -2.69
CA ALA A 60 -1.95 19.17 -1.47
C ALA A 60 -0.79 20.09 -1.06
N ASN A 61 0.45 19.61 -1.08
CA ASN A 61 1.62 20.42 -0.74
C ASN A 61 1.79 21.62 -1.70
N TYR A 62 1.62 21.43 -3.01
CA TYR A 62 1.67 22.55 -3.96
C TYR A 62 0.52 23.54 -3.71
N ALA A 63 -0.69 23.05 -3.48
CA ALA A 63 -1.84 23.90 -3.20
C ALA A 63 -1.65 24.71 -1.91
N GLU A 64 -1.11 24.10 -0.86
CA GLU A 64 -0.82 24.75 0.41
C GLU A 64 0.27 25.81 0.26
N PHE A 65 1.33 25.52 -0.50
CA PHE A 65 2.39 26.48 -0.79
C PHE A 65 1.80 27.74 -1.46
N TYR A 66 1.06 27.58 -2.55
CA TYR A 66 0.50 28.72 -3.29
C TYR A 66 -0.64 29.43 -2.58
N LYS A 67 -1.27 28.83 -1.56
CA LYS A 67 -2.38 29.45 -0.83
C LYS A 67 -1.96 30.71 -0.07
N ASN A 68 -0.75 30.70 0.49
CA ASN A 68 -0.22 31.81 1.31
C ASN A 68 1.08 32.39 0.73
N TYR A 69 1.43 32.04 -0.51
CA TYR A 69 2.67 32.50 -1.12
C TYR A 69 2.55 33.94 -1.61
N ASP A 70 3.31 34.83 -0.99
CA ASP A 70 3.54 36.19 -1.48
C ASP A 70 4.83 36.23 -2.30
N ALA A 71 4.66 36.46 -3.60
CA ALA A 71 5.76 36.49 -4.56
C ALA A 71 6.72 37.65 -4.32
N GLU A 72 6.21 38.81 -3.86
CA GLU A 72 7.02 40.00 -3.64
C GLU A 72 7.91 39.82 -2.40
N ALA A 73 7.35 39.30 -1.31
CA ALA A 73 8.10 39.00 -0.09
C ALA A 73 9.15 37.88 -0.29
N ALA A 74 8.89 36.94 -1.21
CA ALA A 74 9.87 35.93 -1.60
C ALA A 74 10.97 36.52 -2.50
N PHE A 75 10.60 37.38 -3.44
CA PHE A 75 11.53 38.10 -4.31
C PHE A 75 12.47 39.00 -3.50
N GLU A 76 11.94 39.82 -2.59
CA GLU A 76 12.75 40.69 -1.72
C GLU A 76 13.71 39.89 -0.84
N ARG A 77 13.32 38.71 -0.34
CA ARG A 77 14.22 37.81 0.39
C ARG A 77 15.38 37.33 -0.49
N MET A 78 15.10 36.96 -1.74
CA MET A 78 16.13 36.49 -2.69
C MET A 78 17.01 37.64 -3.21
N ARG A 79 16.42 38.82 -3.41
CA ARG A 79 17.13 40.05 -3.82
C ARG A 79 18.12 40.49 -2.75
N LYS A 80 17.69 40.56 -1.48
CA LYS A 80 18.56 40.87 -0.32
C LYS A 80 19.65 39.83 -0.10
N ALA A 81 19.41 38.58 -0.48
CA ALA A 81 20.44 37.54 -0.45
C ALA A 81 21.48 37.67 -1.59
N GLY A 82 21.36 38.67 -2.46
CA GLY A 82 22.28 38.91 -3.57
C GLY A 82 22.24 37.83 -4.66
N LEU A 83 21.14 37.07 -4.73
CA LEU A 83 21.03 35.93 -5.64
C LEU A 83 20.77 36.35 -7.11
N PHE A 84 20.27 37.57 -7.31
CA PHE A 84 19.92 38.07 -8.63
C PHE A 84 21.01 38.99 -9.18
N GLN A 85 21.43 38.73 -10.41
CA GLN A 85 22.36 39.60 -11.15
C GLN A 85 21.67 40.83 -11.75
N SER A 86 20.37 40.74 -12.03
CA SER A 86 19.55 41.82 -12.60
C SER A 86 18.90 42.74 -11.56
N ALA A 87 18.77 42.28 -10.32
CA ALA A 87 18.17 43.03 -9.22
C ALA A 87 19.09 42.90 -8.00
N GLN A 88 20.02 43.84 -7.84
CA GLN A 88 20.94 43.85 -6.71
C GLN A 88 20.19 44.21 -5.42
N ALA A 89 20.73 43.78 -4.27
CA ALA A 89 20.27 44.27 -2.98
C ALA A 89 20.61 45.77 -2.91
N ASP A 90 19.65 46.63 -2.55
CA ASP A 90 19.95 48.04 -2.31
C ASP A 90 20.92 48.10 -1.13
N ASP A 91 22.07 48.75 -1.33
CA ASP A 91 23.08 49.00 -0.29
C ASP A 91 22.49 49.74 0.92
#